data_AF-A0A9D8XE95-F1
#
_entry.id   AF-A0A9D8XE95-F1
#
_cell.length_a   1.000
_cell.length_b   1.000
_cell.length_c   1.000
_cell.angle_alpha   90.00
_cell.angle_beta   90.00
_cell.angle_gamma   90.00
#
_symmetry.space_group_name_H-M   'P 1'
#
loop_
_entity.id
_entity.type
_entity.pdbx_description
1 polymer ?
#
loop_
_entity_poly.entity_id
_entity_poly.type
_entity_poly.pdbx_seq_one_letter_code
_entity_poly.pdbx_strand_id
1 'polypeptide(L)'
;MNENTRFEEYEKKTRRLIIIIGVIFGMLFLFGVLILSSDEDEYNPEEATPEYEETESIVPEIENSDEELIKTEDGIFSERKKPITVMPAQINMNEFVLGVDTQNQTVLTIGTDGSDSIHIERVELVEETDDGFEFRDKCKNRELRGDETCNVLISWVPHLPGNVQNNFKIIWYETRLGRENAKSEEVSIRGKAVYPEDSRQICKSGSDCAISGGGIGAHRLAIGPNGEIIGYIDEAGNVYDQDGNLIGTVNEDGLIVDADGNIIGVAQNMRLAYDKDGNIIGYVKTDGTVVGLQGETIGRALP
;
A
#
# COMPACT_ATOMS: atom_id res chain seq x y z
N MET A 1 -21.88 42.41 -39.91
CA MET A 1 -21.17 41.12 -40.07
C MET A 1 -21.67 40.24 -38.94
N ASN A 2 -22.63 39.35 -39.24
CA ASN A 2 -23.54 38.75 -38.26
C ASN A 2 -22.86 37.62 -37.46
N GLU A 3 -23.01 37.64 -36.13
CA GLU A 3 -22.47 36.61 -35.22
C GLU A 3 -23.05 35.21 -35.47
N ASN A 4 -24.25 35.12 -36.05
CA ASN A 4 -24.90 33.83 -36.33
C ASN A 4 -24.16 32.97 -37.36
N THR A 5 -23.37 33.54 -38.28
CA THR A 5 -22.65 32.74 -39.29
C THR A 5 -21.38 32.09 -38.71
N ARG A 6 -20.82 32.63 -37.62
CA ARG A 6 -19.62 32.08 -36.98
C ARG A 6 -19.95 30.86 -36.10
N PHE A 7 -21.15 30.82 -35.52
CA PHE A 7 -21.61 29.73 -34.65
C PHE A 7 -21.93 28.45 -35.44
N GLU A 8 -22.59 28.57 -36.59
CA GLU A 8 -22.87 27.44 -37.49
C GLU A 8 -21.60 26.80 -38.07
N GLU A 9 -20.55 27.60 -38.31
CA GLU A 9 -19.25 27.12 -38.79
C GLU A 9 -18.48 26.34 -37.70
N TYR A 10 -18.64 26.74 -36.43
CA TYR A 10 -18.03 26.07 -35.27
C TYR A 10 -18.67 24.71 -34.97
N GLU A 11 -20.00 24.59 -34.98
CA GLU A 11 -20.66 23.29 -34.76
C GLU A 11 -20.28 22.24 -35.82
N LYS A 12 -20.13 22.67 -37.09
CA LYS A 12 -19.77 21.77 -38.19
C LYS A 12 -18.32 21.27 -38.08
N LYS A 13 -17.42 22.08 -37.52
CA LYS A 13 -16.00 21.74 -37.33
C LYS A 13 -15.80 20.82 -36.13
N THR A 14 -16.50 21.06 -35.02
CA THR A 14 -16.45 20.22 -33.82
C THR A 14 -17.04 18.83 -34.06
N ARG A 15 -18.15 18.73 -34.81
CA ARG A 15 -18.76 17.43 -35.15
C ARG A 15 -17.85 16.56 -36.03
N ARG A 16 -17.07 17.17 -36.93
CA ARG A 16 -16.07 16.44 -37.73
C ARG A 16 -14.88 15.97 -36.89
N LEU A 17 -14.46 16.77 -35.91
CA LEU A 17 -13.35 16.41 -35.03
C LEU A 17 -13.69 15.17 -34.17
N ILE A 18 -14.90 15.12 -33.60
CA ILE A 18 -15.34 13.98 -32.77
C ILE A 18 -15.43 12.70 -33.61
N ILE A 19 -15.92 12.78 -34.85
CA ILE A 19 -15.97 11.61 -35.76
C ILE A 19 -14.56 11.12 -36.09
N ILE A 20 -13.61 12.02 -36.36
CA ILE A 20 -12.22 11.64 -36.69
C ILE A 20 -11.55 10.97 -35.48
N ILE A 21 -11.71 11.52 -34.28
CA ILE A 21 -11.17 10.92 -33.06
C ILE A 21 -11.79 9.54 -32.82
N GLY A 22 -13.12 9.41 -32.96
CA GLY A 22 -13.81 8.12 -32.81
C GLY A 22 -13.35 7.06 -33.81
N VAL A 23 -13.10 7.44 -35.07
CA VAL A 23 -12.58 6.50 -36.10
C VAL A 23 -11.14 6.07 -35.77
N ILE A 24 -10.29 6.97 -35.27
CA ILE A 24 -8.91 6.63 -34.89
C ILE A 24 -8.90 5.63 -33.72
N PHE A 25 -9.71 5.88 -32.68
CA PHE A 25 -9.83 4.94 -31.56
C PHE A 25 -10.42 3.58 -31.99
N GLY A 26 -11.40 3.59 -32.90
CA GLY A 26 -11.96 2.35 -33.46
C GLY A 26 -10.94 1.55 -34.27
N MET A 27 -10.07 2.21 -35.03
CA MET A 27 -9.00 1.55 -35.78
C MET A 27 -7.91 0.98 -34.87
N LEU A 28 -7.54 1.68 -33.79
CA LEU A 28 -6.61 1.16 -32.78
C LEU A 28 -7.19 -0.05 -32.05
N PHE A 29 -8.48 -0.02 -31.73
CA PHE A 29 -9.17 -1.16 -31.13
C PHE A 29 -9.21 -2.37 -32.07
N LEU A 30 -9.55 -2.17 -33.35
CA LEU A 30 -9.51 -3.23 -34.36
C LEU A 30 -8.11 -3.81 -34.57
N PHE A 31 -7.08 -2.96 -34.53
CA PHE A 31 -5.69 -3.41 -34.62
C PHE A 31 -5.29 -4.25 -33.39
N GLY A 32 -5.71 -3.85 -32.19
CA GLY A 32 -5.53 -4.64 -30.97
C GLY A 32 -6.23 -6.00 -31.04
N VAL A 33 -7.44 -6.06 -31.59
CA VAL A 33 -8.16 -7.33 -31.80
C VAL A 33 -7.46 -8.22 -32.83
N LEU A 34 -6.89 -7.63 -33.89
CA LEU A 34 -6.13 -8.38 -34.90
C LEU A 34 -4.84 -9.00 -34.34
N ILE A 35 -4.13 -8.30 -33.45
CA ILE A 35 -2.97 -8.84 -32.73
C ILE A 35 -3.40 -10.02 -31.84
N LEU A 36 -4.53 -9.88 -31.14
CA LEU A 36 -5.06 -10.97 -30.32
C LEU A 36 -5.58 -12.16 -31.14
N SER A 37 -5.91 -11.96 -32.42
CA SER A 37 -6.34 -13.03 -33.32
C SER A 37 -5.20 -13.64 -34.13
N SER A 38 -3.96 -13.13 -34.02
CA SER A 38 -2.84 -13.55 -34.87
C SER A 38 -1.84 -14.48 -34.19
N ASP A 39 -2.27 -15.27 -33.22
CA ASP A 39 -1.47 -16.38 -32.68
C ASP A 39 -2.19 -17.72 -32.94
N GLU A 40 -1.95 -18.27 -34.13
CA GLU A 40 -1.95 -19.72 -34.35
C GLU A 40 -0.59 -20.08 -34.96
N ASP A 41 0.46 -19.99 -34.13
CA ASP A 41 1.67 -20.77 -34.39
C ASP A 41 1.40 -22.20 -33.90
N GLU A 42 1.21 -23.09 -34.87
CA GLU A 42 0.98 -24.52 -34.71
C GLU A 42 2.19 -25.18 -34.01
N TYR A 43 2.07 -25.40 -32.69
CA TYR A 43 3.03 -26.21 -31.93
C TYR A 43 2.86 -27.69 -32.32
N ASN A 44 3.67 -28.15 -33.28
CA ASN A 44 3.77 -29.56 -33.68
C ASN A 44 4.79 -30.30 -32.77
N PRO A 45 4.37 -31.28 -31.93
CA PRO A 45 5.25 -31.94 -30.98
C PRO A 45 5.91 -33.23 -31.53
N GLU A 46 6.12 -33.35 -32.84
CA GLU A 46 6.87 -34.46 -33.44
C GLU A 46 7.98 -33.96 -34.36
N GLU A 47 9.22 -33.92 -33.82
CA GLU A 47 10.46 -34.39 -34.46
C GLU A 47 11.70 -33.82 -33.75
N ALA A 48 12.43 -34.68 -33.06
CA ALA A 48 13.91 -34.76 -33.03
C ALA A 48 14.35 -35.49 -31.76
N THR A 49 14.26 -36.81 -31.77
CA THR A 49 15.05 -37.65 -30.86
C THR A 49 16.50 -37.68 -31.35
N PRO A 50 17.49 -37.24 -30.56
CA PRO A 50 18.88 -37.61 -30.82
C PRO A 50 19.10 -39.07 -30.37
N GLU A 51 19.43 -39.90 -31.35
CA GLU A 51 19.92 -41.27 -31.20
C GLU A 51 21.24 -41.27 -30.42
N TYR A 52 21.26 -41.90 -29.25
CA TYR A 52 22.48 -42.11 -28.46
C TYR A 52 22.99 -43.53 -28.71
N GLU A 53 24.18 -43.63 -29.30
CA GLU A 53 24.92 -44.89 -29.38
C GLU A 53 25.30 -45.37 -27.97
N GLU A 54 25.08 -46.67 -27.73
CA GLU A 54 25.57 -47.38 -26.56
C GLU A 54 27.11 -47.29 -26.47
N THR A 55 27.62 -46.79 -25.36
CA THR A 55 28.94 -47.20 -24.89
C THR A 55 28.81 -47.79 -23.50
N GLU A 56 28.99 -49.11 -23.47
CA GLU A 56 29.13 -49.95 -22.30
C GLU A 56 30.25 -49.49 -21.34
N SER A 57 29.98 -49.76 -20.06
CA SER A 57 30.92 -50.21 -19.03
C SER A 57 31.73 -49.15 -18.27
N ILE A 58 31.49 -49.06 -16.95
CA ILE A 58 32.26 -49.75 -15.88
C ILE A 58 31.83 -49.14 -14.54
N VAL A 59 31.27 -49.98 -13.66
CA VAL A 59 31.12 -49.71 -12.22
C VAL A 59 32.48 -49.96 -11.55
N PRO A 60 32.83 -49.17 -10.52
CA PRO A 60 33.17 -49.85 -9.27
C PRO A 60 32.43 -49.26 -8.06
N GLU A 61 31.98 -50.17 -7.22
CA GLU A 61 31.43 -50.02 -5.87
C GLU A 61 32.41 -49.30 -4.93
N ILE A 62 31.91 -48.36 -4.11
CA ILE A 62 32.37 -48.18 -2.73
C ILE A 62 31.15 -47.89 -1.83
N GLU A 63 31.12 -48.62 -0.72
CA GLU A 63 30.09 -48.78 0.31
C GLU A 63 29.74 -47.51 1.12
N ASN A 64 28.44 -47.45 1.48
CA ASN A 64 27.84 -46.99 2.74
C ASN A 64 28.19 -45.61 3.33
N SER A 65 27.24 -44.68 3.19
CA SER A 65 26.62 -44.03 4.36
C SER A 65 25.17 -43.67 4.04
N ASP A 66 24.26 -44.39 4.67
CA ASP A 66 22.81 -44.28 4.75
C ASP A 66 22.20 -42.89 4.42
N GLU A 67 21.59 -42.78 3.22
CA GLU A 67 20.37 -42.00 3.03
C GLU A 67 19.38 -42.87 2.23
N GLU A 68 18.33 -43.25 2.93
CA GLU A 68 17.29 -44.17 2.47
C GLU A 68 16.53 -43.56 1.29
N LEU A 69 16.64 -44.22 0.15
CA LEU A 69 15.97 -43.91 -1.09
C LEU A 69 14.47 -44.26 -0.98
N ILE A 70 13.60 -43.28 -0.76
CA ILE A 70 12.18 -43.44 -1.10
C ILE A 70 12.00 -43.02 -2.56
N LYS A 71 11.89 -44.02 -3.43
CA LYS A 71 11.31 -43.86 -4.77
C LYS A 71 9.81 -43.66 -4.62
N THR A 72 9.33 -42.50 -5.04
CA THR A 72 7.94 -42.34 -5.50
C THR A 72 7.96 -41.70 -6.87
N GLU A 73 7.27 -42.36 -7.80
CA GLU A 73 6.74 -41.77 -9.03
C GLU A 73 5.86 -40.59 -8.63
N ASP A 74 6.46 -39.41 -8.59
CA ASP A 74 5.85 -38.09 -8.72
C ASP A 74 7.00 -37.11 -8.40
N GLY A 75 7.30 -36.21 -9.33
CA GLY A 75 8.44 -35.30 -9.26
C GLY A 75 8.37 -34.38 -8.04
N ILE A 76 8.92 -34.81 -6.91
CA ILE A 76 9.22 -33.94 -5.77
C ILE A 76 10.56 -33.27 -6.08
N PHE A 77 10.50 -32.09 -6.68
CA PHE A 77 11.59 -31.13 -6.58
C PHE A 77 11.79 -30.84 -5.10
N SER A 78 12.85 -31.38 -4.49
CA SER A 78 13.35 -30.87 -3.22
C SER A 78 13.77 -29.42 -3.47
N GLU A 79 12.91 -28.46 -3.13
CA GLU A 79 13.30 -27.06 -3.08
C GLU A 79 14.49 -26.95 -2.12
N ARG A 80 15.68 -26.73 -2.66
CA ARG A 80 16.86 -26.47 -1.83
C ARG A 80 16.54 -25.28 -0.94
N LYS A 81 16.64 -25.48 0.37
CA LYS A 81 16.43 -24.44 1.37
C LYS A 81 17.25 -23.21 0.99
N LYS A 82 16.59 -22.05 0.90
CA LYS A 82 17.25 -20.79 0.56
C LYS A 82 18.25 -20.36 1.65
N PRO A 83 19.45 -19.89 1.28
CA PRO A 83 20.47 -19.47 2.24
C PRO A 83 20.15 -18.15 2.95
N ILE A 84 19.29 -17.29 2.38
CA ILE A 84 18.95 -16.00 2.98
C ILE A 84 18.11 -16.16 4.25
N THR A 85 18.38 -15.33 5.25
CA THR A 85 17.55 -15.17 6.45
C THR A 85 17.09 -13.72 6.57
N VAL A 86 15.83 -13.51 6.99
CA VAL A 86 15.24 -12.17 7.11
C VAL A 86 14.48 -12.09 8.43
N MET A 87 14.79 -11.08 9.24
CA MET A 87 14.21 -10.92 10.57
C MET A 87 13.92 -9.45 10.89
N PRO A 88 12.72 -9.11 11.40
CA PRO A 88 11.57 -10.01 11.60
C PRO A 88 10.88 -10.38 10.28
N ALA A 89 10.10 -11.47 10.30
CA ALA A 89 9.32 -11.91 9.13
C ALA A 89 8.17 -10.93 8.78
N GLN A 90 7.68 -10.18 9.78
CA GLN A 90 6.72 -9.09 9.61
C GLN A 90 7.10 -7.96 10.57
N ILE A 91 6.93 -6.73 10.12
CA ILE A 91 7.23 -5.53 10.89
C ILE A 91 5.91 -4.90 11.33
N ASN A 92 5.71 -4.81 12.65
CA ASN A 92 4.61 -4.03 13.21
C ASN A 92 5.23 -2.80 13.85
N MET A 93 4.94 -1.64 13.27
CA MET A 93 5.28 -0.36 13.86
C MET A 93 4.40 -0.11 15.07
N ASN A 94 4.99 0.46 16.13
CA ASN A 94 4.22 0.96 17.26
C ASN A 94 3.18 1.98 16.79
N GLU A 95 2.11 2.14 17.59
CA GLU A 95 1.15 3.22 17.37
C GLU A 95 1.88 4.58 17.38
N PHE A 96 1.61 5.40 16.37
CA PHE A 96 2.21 6.72 16.19
C PHE A 96 1.17 7.78 16.56
N VAL A 97 1.46 8.56 17.59
CA VAL A 97 0.59 9.65 18.05
C VAL A 97 0.99 10.95 17.36
N LEU A 98 0.18 11.40 16.40
CA LEU A 98 0.45 12.59 15.60
C LEU A 98 0.60 13.84 16.47
N GLY A 99 1.68 14.60 16.23
CA GLY A 99 1.99 15.82 16.98
C GLY A 99 2.59 15.59 18.37
N VAL A 100 2.71 14.34 18.81
CA VAL A 100 3.44 13.95 20.04
C VAL A 100 4.70 13.19 19.67
N ASP A 101 4.56 12.13 18.88
CA ASP A 101 5.67 11.33 18.40
C ASP A 101 6.36 12.04 17.23
N THR A 102 7.69 12.03 17.24
CA THR A 102 8.50 12.68 16.20
C THR A 102 8.96 11.71 15.13
N GLN A 103 9.15 10.43 15.48
CA GLN A 103 9.59 9.39 14.57
C GLN A 103 9.42 8.01 15.20
N ASN A 104 8.95 7.02 14.42
CA ASN A 104 8.98 5.62 14.81
C ASN A 104 10.03 4.89 13.98
N GLN A 105 10.86 4.06 14.61
CA GLN A 105 11.99 3.40 13.95
C GLN A 105 12.02 1.91 14.28
N THR A 106 12.44 1.13 13.29
CA THR A 106 12.65 -0.31 13.42
C THR A 106 13.80 -0.76 12.53
N VAL A 107 14.31 -1.96 12.80
CA VAL A 107 15.44 -2.53 12.08
C VAL A 107 15.02 -3.84 11.44
N LEU A 108 15.22 -3.94 10.13
CA LEU A 108 15.16 -5.19 9.38
C LEU A 108 16.58 -5.74 9.24
N THR A 109 16.78 -6.96 9.70
CA THR A 109 18.06 -7.68 9.63
C THR A 109 17.99 -8.71 8.51
N ILE A 110 18.88 -8.60 7.55
CA ILE A 110 19.07 -9.54 6.44
C ILE A 110 20.38 -10.29 6.70
N GLY A 111 20.35 -11.61 6.67
CA GLY A 111 21.52 -12.45 6.90
C GLY A 111 21.56 -13.65 5.96
N THR A 112 22.48 -14.56 6.25
CA THR A 112 22.57 -15.89 5.63
C THR A 112 22.54 -16.95 6.73
N ASP A 113 22.11 -18.17 6.40
CA ASP A 113 22.16 -19.33 7.30
C ASP A 113 23.50 -20.09 7.21
N GLY A 114 24.44 -19.59 6.40
CA GLY A 114 25.78 -20.14 6.22
C GLY A 114 25.87 -21.27 5.19
N SER A 115 24.75 -21.72 4.62
CA SER A 115 24.77 -22.76 3.57
C SER A 115 25.35 -22.28 2.24
N ASP A 116 25.20 -21.00 1.92
CA ASP A 116 25.75 -20.36 0.72
C ASP A 116 25.98 -18.84 0.97
N SER A 117 26.86 -18.24 0.16
CA SER A 117 27.08 -16.78 0.17
C SER A 117 26.06 -16.07 -0.73
N ILE A 118 25.49 -14.97 -0.25
CA ILE A 118 24.46 -14.21 -0.98
C ILE A 118 24.92 -12.80 -1.30
N HIS A 119 24.42 -12.24 -2.39
CA HIS A 119 24.58 -10.84 -2.74
C HIS A 119 23.22 -10.14 -2.69
N ILE A 120 23.12 -9.09 -1.87
CA ILE A 120 21.94 -8.24 -1.76
C ILE A 120 22.06 -7.16 -2.83
N GLU A 121 21.19 -7.20 -3.83
CA GLU A 121 21.17 -6.18 -4.87
C GLU A 121 20.63 -4.86 -4.31
N ARG A 122 19.45 -4.90 -3.70
CA ARG A 122 18.78 -3.75 -3.09
C ARG A 122 17.59 -4.17 -2.24
N VAL A 123 17.15 -3.25 -1.39
CA VAL A 123 15.84 -3.28 -0.73
C VAL A 123 14.98 -2.16 -1.30
N GLU A 124 13.74 -2.46 -1.64
CA GLU A 124 12.77 -1.49 -2.16
C GLU A 124 11.40 -1.65 -1.47
N LEU A 125 10.60 -0.58 -1.46
CA LEU A 125 9.18 -0.68 -1.14
C LEU A 125 8.44 -1.19 -2.36
N VAL A 126 7.47 -2.08 -2.16
CA VAL A 126 6.65 -2.62 -3.25
C VAL A 126 5.75 -1.52 -3.83
N GLU A 127 5.23 -0.64 -2.98
CA GLU A 127 4.47 0.54 -3.38
C GLU A 127 5.14 1.80 -2.84
N GLU A 128 5.46 2.75 -3.72
CA GLU A 128 5.89 4.09 -3.32
C GLU A 128 4.64 4.89 -2.92
N THR A 129 4.31 4.90 -1.63
CA THR A 129 3.15 5.59 -1.08
C THR A 129 3.54 6.83 -0.26
N ASP A 130 2.64 7.82 -0.19
CA ASP A 130 2.78 9.02 0.66
C ASP A 130 2.48 8.72 2.15
N ASP A 131 2.53 7.46 2.57
CA ASP A 131 2.19 6.99 3.93
C ASP A 131 3.26 7.32 4.98
N GLY A 132 4.34 8.00 4.57
CA GLY A 132 5.39 8.52 5.45
C GLY A 132 6.48 7.51 5.82
N PHE A 133 6.61 6.40 5.08
CA PHE A 133 7.71 5.45 5.26
C PHE A 133 8.97 5.93 4.55
N GLU A 134 10.07 6.02 5.29
CA GLU A 134 11.40 6.24 4.76
C GLU A 134 12.33 5.11 5.23
N PHE A 135 13.29 4.70 4.42
CA PHE A 135 14.26 3.69 4.83
C PHE A 135 15.67 4.02 4.34
N ARG A 136 16.66 3.51 5.07
CA ARG A 136 18.07 3.63 4.72
C ARG A 136 18.63 2.24 4.44
N ASP A 137 18.71 1.91 3.16
CA ASP A 137 19.32 0.67 2.67
C ASP A 137 20.85 0.76 2.72
N LYS A 138 21.44 0.20 3.78
CA LYS A 138 22.90 0.00 3.91
C LYS A 138 23.35 -1.36 3.32
N CYS A 139 22.41 -2.14 2.80
CA CYS A 139 22.61 -3.50 2.32
C CYS A 139 22.71 -3.57 0.80
N LYS A 140 22.39 -2.48 0.10
CA LYS A 140 22.56 -2.34 -1.34
C LYS A 140 23.95 -2.76 -1.82
N ASN A 141 23.98 -3.64 -2.82
CA ASN A 141 25.18 -4.20 -3.44
C ASN A 141 26.19 -4.82 -2.44
N ARG A 142 25.69 -5.44 -1.37
CA ARG A 142 26.53 -6.06 -0.34
C ARG A 142 26.50 -7.58 -0.46
N GLU A 143 27.68 -8.20 -0.41
CA GLU A 143 27.81 -9.64 -0.26
C GLU A 143 27.82 -10.01 1.24
N LEU A 144 27.10 -11.06 1.61
CA LEU A 144 27.08 -11.66 2.95
C LEU A 144 27.55 -13.12 2.88
N ARG A 145 28.44 -13.49 3.79
CA ARG A 145 29.01 -14.84 3.91
C ARG A 145 28.88 -15.39 5.32
N GLY A 146 28.76 -16.71 5.47
CA GLY A 146 28.74 -17.35 6.79
C GLY A 146 27.56 -16.91 7.65
N ASP A 147 27.81 -16.21 8.75
CA ASP A 147 26.81 -15.65 9.68
C ASP A 147 26.69 -14.12 9.58
N GLU A 148 27.25 -13.51 8.52
CA GLU A 148 27.18 -12.07 8.32
C GLU A 148 25.75 -11.58 8.15
N THR A 149 25.51 -10.38 8.70
CA THR A 149 24.22 -9.70 8.63
C THR A 149 24.37 -8.27 8.12
N CYS A 150 23.25 -7.76 7.62
CA CYS A 150 23.08 -6.38 7.20
C CYS A 150 21.76 -5.83 7.70
N ASN A 151 21.82 -4.61 8.25
CA ASN A 151 20.69 -3.97 8.88
C ASN A 151 20.18 -2.83 8.02
N VAL A 152 18.89 -2.85 7.72
CA VAL A 152 18.14 -1.75 7.10
C VAL A 152 17.41 -1.02 8.20
N LEU A 153 17.68 0.27 8.35
CA LEU A 153 16.95 1.13 9.28
C LEU A 153 15.70 1.67 8.57
N ILE A 154 14.55 1.40 9.14
CA ILE A 154 13.26 1.85 8.62
C ILE A 154 12.70 2.88 9.60
N SER A 155 12.26 4.01 9.08
CA SER A 155 11.62 5.08 9.83
C SER A 155 10.24 5.37 9.26
N TRP A 156 9.31 5.71 10.14
CA TRP A 156 7.95 6.05 9.77
C TRP A 156 7.49 7.31 10.49
N VAL A 157 7.01 8.27 9.70
CA VAL A 157 6.44 9.54 10.15
C VAL A 157 5.16 9.78 9.34
N PRO A 158 4.00 9.29 9.78
CA PRO A 158 2.76 9.47 9.06
C PRO A 158 2.30 10.93 9.11
N HIS A 159 1.70 11.41 8.02
CA HIS A 159 1.11 12.74 7.95
C HIS A 159 -0.38 12.75 8.29
N LEU A 160 -1.04 11.60 8.26
CA LEU A 160 -2.48 11.43 8.49
C LEU A 160 -2.74 10.25 9.44
N PRO A 161 -3.82 10.28 10.23
CA PRO A 161 -4.23 9.17 11.07
C PRO A 161 -4.78 8.03 10.20
N GLY A 162 -4.67 6.80 10.69
CA GLY A 162 -5.15 5.63 9.97
C GLY A 162 -4.22 4.43 10.11
N ASN A 163 -4.65 3.31 9.55
CA ASN A 163 -3.82 2.13 9.42
C ASN A 163 -3.10 2.18 8.07
N VAL A 164 -1.80 1.93 8.08
CA VAL A 164 -0.97 1.84 6.87
C VAL A 164 -0.40 0.43 6.75
N GLN A 165 -0.33 -0.08 5.54
CA GLN A 165 0.26 -1.37 5.24
C GLN A 165 1.03 -1.28 3.92
N ASN A 166 2.24 -1.82 3.90
CA ASN A 166 3.08 -1.93 2.70
C ASN A 166 3.96 -3.18 2.82
N ASN A 167 4.74 -3.50 1.80
CA ASN A 167 5.70 -4.60 1.81
C ASN A 167 7.09 -4.09 1.39
N PHE A 168 8.13 -4.55 2.07
CA PHE A 168 9.51 -4.42 1.58
C PHE A 168 9.87 -5.63 0.73
N LYS A 169 10.51 -5.39 -0.40
CA LYS A 169 11.06 -6.41 -1.28
C LYS A 169 12.59 -6.37 -1.21
N ILE A 170 13.19 -7.47 -0.78
CA ILE A 170 14.63 -7.68 -0.77
C ILE A 170 15.01 -8.47 -2.00
N ILE A 171 15.78 -7.86 -2.91
CA ILE A 171 16.25 -8.52 -4.13
C ILE A 171 17.68 -9.00 -3.90
N TRP A 172 17.90 -10.29 -4.12
CA TRP A 172 19.16 -10.95 -3.80
C TRP A 172 19.42 -12.12 -4.75
N TYR A 173 20.67 -12.57 -4.83
CA TYR A 173 21.04 -13.79 -5.54
C TYR A 173 22.14 -14.54 -4.80
N GLU A 174 22.22 -15.85 -5.04
CA GLU A 174 23.35 -16.65 -4.56
C GLU A 174 24.59 -16.26 -5.37
N THR A 175 25.70 -15.94 -4.70
CA THR A 175 26.91 -15.39 -5.36
C THR A 175 27.44 -16.32 -6.45
N ARG A 176 27.32 -17.64 -6.25
CA ARG A 176 27.72 -18.67 -7.22
C ARG A 176 26.80 -18.80 -8.44
N LEU A 177 25.56 -18.33 -8.35
CA LEU A 177 24.57 -18.41 -9.43
C LEU A 177 24.46 -17.12 -10.25
N GLY A 178 25.10 -16.02 -9.82
CA GLY A 178 25.02 -14.76 -10.56
C GLY A 178 23.67 -14.05 -10.47
N ARG A 179 23.61 -12.82 -10.99
CA ARG A 179 22.47 -11.90 -10.87
C ARG A 179 21.28 -12.30 -11.74
N GLU A 180 21.51 -13.06 -12.81
CA GLU A 180 20.48 -13.61 -13.68
C GLU A 180 19.54 -14.59 -12.94
N ASN A 181 19.98 -15.12 -11.80
CA ASN A 181 19.21 -15.99 -10.91
C ASN A 181 18.69 -15.24 -9.68
N ALA A 182 18.49 -13.92 -9.79
CA ALA A 182 17.96 -13.11 -8.69
C ALA A 182 16.57 -13.58 -8.24
N LYS A 183 16.40 -13.60 -6.92
CA LYS A 183 15.20 -13.96 -6.18
C LYS A 183 14.77 -12.76 -5.34
N SER A 184 13.57 -12.83 -4.77
CA SER A 184 13.06 -11.81 -3.87
C SER A 184 12.44 -12.40 -2.61
N GLU A 185 12.66 -11.73 -1.49
CA GLU A 185 11.93 -11.93 -0.23
C GLU A 185 11.04 -10.74 0.04
N GLU A 186 9.85 -10.99 0.59
CA GLU A 186 8.90 -9.93 0.95
C GLU A 186 8.68 -9.90 2.46
N VAL A 187 8.65 -8.70 3.03
CA VAL A 187 8.40 -8.46 4.46
C VAL A 187 7.29 -7.45 4.59
N SER A 188 6.15 -7.87 5.13
CA SER A 188 5.03 -6.97 5.36
C SER A 188 5.33 -6.00 6.49
N ILE A 189 5.01 -4.72 6.29
CA ILE A 189 5.06 -3.69 7.31
C ILE A 189 3.67 -3.11 7.54
N ARG A 190 3.31 -2.94 8.81
CA ARG A 190 2.05 -2.33 9.25
C ARG A 190 2.30 -1.26 10.29
N GLY A 191 1.48 -0.21 10.29
CA GLY A 191 1.51 0.85 11.28
C GLY A 191 0.12 1.42 11.54
N LYS A 192 -0.06 2.04 12.70
CA LYS A 192 -1.29 2.73 13.08
C LYS A 192 -0.97 4.14 13.58
N ALA A 193 -1.53 5.14 12.94
CA ALA A 193 -1.39 6.55 13.30
C ALA A 193 -2.69 7.04 13.93
N VAL A 194 -2.61 7.70 15.08
CA VAL A 194 -3.76 8.23 15.81
C VAL A 194 -3.51 9.67 16.23
N TYR A 195 -4.56 10.41 16.53
CA TYR A 195 -4.37 11.68 17.22
C TYR A 195 -4.22 11.50 18.74
N PRO A 196 -3.64 12.49 19.44
CA PRO A 196 -3.46 12.46 20.89
C PRO A 196 -4.77 12.31 21.70
N GLU A 197 -5.91 12.74 21.15
CA GLU A 197 -7.23 12.57 21.77
C GLU A 197 -7.71 11.12 21.78
N ASP A 198 -7.31 10.32 20.80
CA ASP A 198 -7.72 8.92 20.65
C ASP A 198 -6.88 7.98 21.54
N SER A 199 -5.69 8.42 21.96
CA SER A 199 -4.79 7.66 22.83
C SER A 199 -5.01 7.90 24.33
N ARG A 200 -5.97 8.78 24.71
CA ARG A 200 -6.32 9.04 26.12
C ARG A 200 -7.07 7.86 26.74
N GLN A 201 -6.31 6.96 27.36
CA GLN A 201 -6.82 5.94 28.27
C GLN A 201 -7.63 6.58 29.41
N ILE A 202 -8.92 6.24 29.46
CA ILE A 202 -9.87 6.66 30.50
C ILE A 202 -9.38 6.15 31.86
N CYS A 203 -8.83 7.04 32.67
CA CYS A 203 -8.47 6.71 34.05
C CYS A 203 -9.74 6.51 34.88
N LYS A 204 -10.08 5.25 35.18
CA LYS A 204 -10.91 4.88 36.32
C LYS A 204 -10.04 4.31 37.42
N SER A 205 -9.76 5.12 38.44
CA SER A 205 -10.04 4.78 39.85
C SER A 205 -9.42 5.81 40.80
N GLY A 206 -10.28 6.50 41.55
CA GLY A 206 -9.92 7.05 42.86
C GLY A 206 -9.33 8.45 42.87
N SER A 207 -10.16 9.41 43.27
CA SER A 207 -9.88 10.79 43.72
C SER A 207 -9.44 11.83 42.68
N ASP A 208 -10.40 12.72 42.40
CA ASP A 208 -10.30 14.01 41.70
C ASP A 208 -9.87 14.02 40.22
N CYS A 209 -10.70 13.41 39.38
CA CYS A 209 -10.95 13.95 38.05
C CYS A 209 -12.13 14.93 38.15
N ALA A 210 -11.84 16.22 38.26
CA ALA A 210 -12.83 17.25 38.05
C ALA A 210 -13.26 17.23 36.57
N ILE A 211 -14.39 16.58 36.31
CA ILE A 211 -15.14 16.66 35.06
C ILE A 211 -15.85 18.01 35.05
N SER A 212 -15.33 19.00 34.31
CA SER A 212 -16.21 20.02 33.73
C SER A 212 -16.78 19.43 32.44
N GLY A 213 -17.72 18.50 32.63
CA GLY A 213 -18.47 17.84 31.57
C GLY A 213 -19.56 18.77 31.07
N GLY A 214 -19.52 19.06 29.78
CA GLY A 214 -20.48 19.91 29.09
C GLY A 214 -20.00 20.24 27.69
N GLY A 215 -19.97 19.25 26.80
CA GLY A 215 -19.68 19.43 25.37
C GLY A 215 -18.34 18.85 24.93
N ILE A 216 -18.28 18.45 23.66
CA ILE A 216 -17.13 17.88 22.93
C ILE A 216 -16.96 16.36 23.13
N GLY A 217 -17.95 15.61 22.66
CA GLY A 217 -17.66 14.30 22.05
C GLY A 217 -16.81 14.54 20.79
N ALA A 218 -15.88 13.63 20.49
CA ALA A 218 -15.06 13.69 19.28
C ALA A 218 -15.95 13.45 18.05
N HIS A 219 -16.56 14.51 17.52
CA HIS A 219 -17.35 14.44 16.29
C HIS A 219 -16.35 14.34 15.13
N ARG A 220 -16.31 13.19 14.43
CA ARG A 220 -15.47 13.01 13.23
C ARG A 220 -16.17 13.66 12.03
N LEU A 221 -15.42 14.09 11.01
CA LEU A 221 -16.03 14.67 9.81
C LEU A 221 -16.31 13.60 8.77
N ALA A 222 -17.47 13.74 8.12
CA ALA A 222 -17.81 12.99 6.94
C ALA A 222 -17.41 13.79 5.70
N ILE A 223 -16.52 13.20 4.89
CA ILE A 223 -15.98 13.82 3.68
C ILE A 223 -16.50 13.06 2.47
N GLY A 224 -17.19 13.76 1.57
CA GLY A 224 -17.69 13.23 0.32
C GLY A 224 -16.58 12.89 -0.68
N PRO A 225 -16.91 12.18 -1.77
CA PRO A 225 -15.96 11.72 -2.77
C PRO A 225 -15.25 12.87 -3.50
N ASN A 226 -15.78 14.10 -3.48
CA ASN A 226 -15.15 15.27 -4.06
C ASN A 226 -14.35 16.11 -3.04
N GLY A 227 -14.16 15.58 -1.82
CA GLY A 227 -13.45 16.27 -0.73
C GLY A 227 -14.28 17.33 -0.01
N GLU A 228 -15.58 17.41 -0.29
CA GLU A 228 -16.54 18.27 0.38
C GLU A 228 -16.94 17.70 1.75
N ILE A 229 -17.29 18.54 2.71
CA ILE A 229 -17.86 18.07 3.96
C ILE A 229 -19.34 17.80 3.74
N ILE A 230 -19.73 16.54 3.92
CA ILE A 230 -21.13 16.10 3.79
C ILE A 230 -21.82 15.99 5.14
N GLY A 231 -21.08 16.02 6.25
CA GLY A 231 -21.67 15.86 7.57
C GLY A 231 -20.68 15.67 8.72
N TYR A 232 -21.23 15.29 9.87
CA TYR A 232 -20.49 14.88 11.06
C TYR A 232 -20.88 13.47 11.48
N ILE A 233 -19.98 12.82 12.22
CA ILE A 233 -20.11 11.43 12.63
C ILE A 233 -20.17 11.39 14.15
N ASP A 234 -21.20 10.73 14.69
CA ASP A 234 -21.35 10.52 16.13
C ASP A 234 -20.49 9.36 16.66
N GLU A 235 -20.50 9.16 17.98
CA GLU A 235 -19.75 8.08 18.65
C GLU A 235 -20.23 6.67 18.25
N ALA A 236 -21.44 6.54 17.71
CA ALA A 236 -22.01 5.28 17.24
C ALA A 236 -21.72 5.00 15.75
N GLY A 237 -21.01 5.90 15.06
CA GLY A 237 -20.68 5.76 13.65
C GLY A 237 -21.81 6.17 12.71
N ASN A 238 -22.84 6.86 13.21
CA ASN A 238 -23.90 7.45 12.38
C ASN A 238 -23.43 8.77 11.79
N VAL A 239 -23.80 9.03 10.55
CA VAL A 239 -23.41 10.24 9.82
C VAL A 239 -24.62 11.14 9.62
N TYR A 240 -24.49 12.39 10.06
CA TYR A 240 -25.54 13.40 9.99
C TYR A 240 -25.12 14.57 9.09
N ASP A 241 -26.03 15.06 8.26
CA ASP A 241 -25.80 16.28 7.49
C ASP A 241 -25.82 17.54 8.39
N GLN A 242 -25.60 18.71 7.78
CA GLN A 242 -25.59 20.00 8.47
C GLN A 242 -26.94 20.37 9.12
N ASP A 243 -28.04 19.81 8.61
CA ASP A 243 -29.39 20.01 9.11
C ASP A 243 -29.76 18.99 10.22
N GLY A 244 -28.87 18.03 10.50
CA GLY A 244 -29.06 16.98 11.51
C GLY A 244 -29.82 15.75 11.00
N ASN A 245 -29.96 15.57 9.69
CA ASN A 245 -30.56 14.37 9.11
C ASN A 245 -29.52 13.25 9.01
N LEU A 246 -29.92 12.03 9.36
CA LEU A 246 -29.09 10.84 9.17
C LEU A 246 -28.93 10.56 7.67
N ILE A 247 -27.69 10.62 7.17
CA ILE A 247 -27.36 10.40 5.76
C ILE A 247 -26.58 9.10 5.52
N GLY A 248 -26.02 8.47 6.56
CA GLY A 248 -25.29 7.22 6.41
C GLY A 248 -24.69 6.68 7.70
N THR A 249 -23.88 5.63 7.56
CA THR A 249 -23.11 5.02 8.65
C THR A 249 -21.69 4.70 8.21
N VAL A 250 -20.76 4.65 9.16
CA VAL A 250 -19.38 4.26 8.91
C VAL A 250 -19.24 2.74 9.01
N ASN A 251 -18.70 2.11 7.98
CA ASN A 251 -18.40 0.67 7.98
C ASN A 251 -17.04 0.38 8.66
N GLU A 252 -16.67 -0.90 8.78
CA GLU A 252 -15.41 -1.33 9.41
C GLU A 252 -14.16 -0.80 8.68
N ASP A 253 -14.28 -0.51 7.39
CA ASP A 253 -13.21 0.03 6.54
C ASP A 253 -13.09 1.56 6.64
N GLY A 254 -13.93 2.23 7.44
CA GLY A 254 -13.93 3.69 7.58
C GLY A 254 -14.60 4.44 6.41
N LEU A 255 -15.31 3.73 5.55
CA LEU A 255 -16.13 4.28 4.47
C LEU A 255 -17.52 4.63 5.00
N ILE A 256 -18.10 5.69 4.46
CA ILE A 256 -19.45 6.12 4.78
C ILE A 256 -20.37 5.55 3.72
N VAL A 257 -21.34 4.76 4.16
CA VAL A 257 -22.37 4.16 3.31
C VAL A 257 -23.72 4.79 3.59
N ASP A 258 -24.51 5.06 2.54
CA ASP A 258 -25.89 5.46 2.67
C ASP A 258 -26.80 4.28 3.05
N ALA A 259 -28.11 4.53 3.21
CA ALA A 259 -29.10 3.51 3.54
C ALA A 259 -29.24 2.41 2.47
N ASP A 260 -28.82 2.68 1.22
CA ASP A 260 -28.85 1.75 0.10
C ASP A 260 -27.52 0.99 -0.05
N GLY A 261 -26.52 1.29 0.79
CA GLY A 261 -25.19 0.68 0.78
C GLY A 261 -24.21 1.31 -0.21
N ASN A 262 -24.54 2.45 -0.82
CA ASN A 262 -23.60 3.17 -1.68
C ASN A 262 -22.59 3.95 -0.83
N ILE A 263 -21.34 3.97 -1.28
CA ILE A 263 -20.30 4.76 -0.64
C ILE A 263 -20.55 6.23 -0.98
N ILE A 264 -20.84 7.04 0.04
CA ILE A 264 -21.08 8.47 -0.08
C ILE A 264 -19.94 9.30 0.51
N GLY A 265 -18.94 8.68 1.16
CA GLY A 265 -17.80 9.41 1.70
C GLY A 265 -16.82 8.55 2.50
N VAL A 266 -15.92 9.22 3.20
CA VAL A 266 -14.92 8.64 4.11
C VAL A 266 -14.96 9.35 5.46
N ALA A 267 -14.73 8.58 6.53
CA ALA A 267 -14.71 9.09 7.88
C ALA A 267 -13.31 9.60 8.24
N GLN A 268 -13.08 10.92 8.12
CA GLN A 268 -11.81 11.52 8.49
C GLN A 268 -11.81 11.96 9.96
N ASN A 269 -10.74 11.56 10.65
CA ASN A 269 -10.37 12.18 11.90
C ASN A 269 -9.62 13.47 11.51
N MET A 270 -10.23 14.63 11.70
CA MET A 270 -9.57 15.92 11.57
C MET A 270 -9.88 16.73 12.81
N ARG A 271 -8.92 17.55 13.24
CA ARG A 271 -9.11 18.45 14.36
C ARG A 271 -10.15 19.52 13.99
N LEU A 272 -11.28 19.55 14.67
CA LEU A 272 -12.35 20.49 14.38
C LEU A 272 -12.00 21.93 14.80
N ALA A 273 -12.44 22.89 14.01
CA ALA A 273 -12.42 24.31 14.35
C ALA A 273 -13.82 24.74 14.82
N TYR A 274 -13.86 25.45 15.95
CA TYR A 274 -15.11 25.90 16.57
C TYR A 274 -15.15 27.42 16.64
N ASP A 275 -16.35 27.98 16.50
CA ASP A 275 -16.60 29.38 16.87
C ASP A 275 -16.69 29.54 18.41
N LYS A 276 -16.88 30.79 18.83
CA LYS A 276 -17.04 31.16 20.24
C LYS A 276 -18.26 30.54 20.93
N ASP A 277 -19.24 30.09 20.14
CA ASP A 277 -20.51 29.53 20.61
C ASP A 277 -20.47 27.99 20.61
N GLY A 278 -19.36 27.39 20.17
CA GLY A 278 -19.15 25.94 20.13
C GLY A 278 -19.68 25.29 18.86
N ASN A 279 -20.07 26.06 17.84
CA ASN A 279 -20.46 25.51 16.55
C ASN A 279 -19.22 25.14 15.74
N ILE A 280 -19.30 24.04 14.99
CA ILE A 280 -18.26 23.66 14.05
C ILE A 280 -18.25 24.69 12.91
N ILE A 281 -17.11 25.32 12.68
CA ILE A 281 -16.89 26.26 11.57
C ILE A 281 -15.92 25.72 10.51
N GLY A 282 -15.32 24.56 10.76
CA GLY A 282 -14.35 23.97 9.85
C GLY A 282 -13.47 22.93 10.52
N TYR A 283 -12.30 22.70 9.94
CA TYR A 283 -11.27 21.81 10.47
C TYR A 283 -9.88 22.41 10.30
N VAL A 284 -8.95 21.93 11.10
CA VAL A 284 -7.54 22.31 11.10
C VAL A 284 -6.75 21.21 10.41
N LYS A 285 -6.13 21.56 9.29
CA LYS A 285 -5.14 20.74 8.59
C LYS A 285 -3.87 20.58 9.43
N THR A 286 -3.07 19.58 9.09
CA THR A 286 -1.82 19.25 9.79
C THR A 286 -0.75 20.34 9.69
N ASP A 287 -0.79 21.18 8.64
CA ASP A 287 0.04 22.38 8.50
C ASP A 287 -0.44 23.58 9.33
N GLY A 288 -1.51 23.39 10.12
CA GLY A 288 -2.18 24.42 10.91
C GLY A 288 -3.17 25.26 10.11
N THR A 289 -3.37 25.03 8.82
CA THR A 289 -4.36 25.77 8.02
C THR A 289 -5.77 25.41 8.47
N VAL A 290 -6.61 26.40 8.77
CA VAL A 290 -8.02 26.19 9.12
C VAL A 290 -8.85 26.35 7.85
N VAL A 291 -9.54 25.27 7.47
CA VAL A 291 -10.44 25.22 6.32
C VAL A 291 -11.88 25.22 6.81
N GLY A 292 -12.67 26.14 6.28
CA GLY A 292 -14.09 26.28 6.56
C GLY A 292 -14.92 25.15 5.97
N LEU A 293 -16.19 25.11 6.36
CA LEU A 293 -17.13 24.08 5.91
C LEU A 293 -17.40 24.10 4.39
N GLN A 294 -17.10 25.19 3.70
CA GLN A 294 -17.25 25.31 2.25
C GLN A 294 -15.92 25.08 1.50
N GLY A 295 -14.88 24.58 2.20
CA GLY A 295 -13.57 24.27 1.62
C GLY A 295 -12.64 25.49 1.46
N GLU A 296 -13.09 26.67 1.86
CA GLU A 296 -12.32 27.91 1.87
C GLU A 296 -11.35 27.95 3.05
N THR A 297 -10.20 28.61 2.90
CA THR A 297 -9.30 28.82 4.04
C THR A 297 -9.80 29.97 4.89
N ILE A 298 -10.13 29.72 6.16
CA ILE A 298 -10.68 30.70 7.09
C ILE A 298 -9.67 31.17 8.15
N GLY A 299 -8.52 30.52 8.26
CA GLY A 299 -7.50 30.96 9.20
C GLY A 299 -6.31 30.03 9.32
N ARG A 300 -5.53 30.21 10.38
CA ARG A 300 -4.40 29.35 10.75
C ARG A 300 -4.37 29.16 12.25
N ALA A 301 -4.33 27.91 12.71
CA ALA A 301 -4.10 27.56 14.10
C ALA A 301 -2.66 27.94 14.46
N LEU A 302 -2.50 28.70 15.55
CA LEU A 302 -1.19 28.98 16.11
C LEU A 302 -0.73 27.78 16.94
N PRO A 303 0.55 27.38 16.84
CA PRO A 303 1.12 26.31 17.65
C PRO A 303 1.11 26.64 19.15
#